data_AF-A0AA39NTJ3-F1
#
_entry.id   AF-A0AA39NTJ3-F1
#
_cell.length_a   1.000
_cell.length_b   1.000
_cell.length_c   1.000
_cell.angle_alpha   90.00
_cell.angle_beta   90.00
_cell.angle_gamma   90.00
#
_symmetry.space_group_name_H-M   'P 1'
#
loop_
_entity.id
_entity.type
_entity.pdbx_description
1 polymer ?
#
loop_
_entity_poly.entity_id
_entity_poly.type
_entity_poly.pdbx_seq_one_letter_code
_entity_poly.pdbx_strand_id
1 'polypeptide(L)'
;MTQGVQVSEDKEFRRSYEQDAKLLSDLNTIKENILCYHGHKSDPCWMDIKPDVYAILCCVTADTWEAVKALALRRRPDGKSYYTFSFDIIIIFGRTEMKAQICWKDNRREDRLVSFTETHNQGWTRRGVNPSEHVNAFAGPSRHKRASSHSRDRPWDQEAVIIIDAGGGTVDISTYTCVSSKDDTQAQTFKEVTAPQCDFTGSIFVTRRAKAFLDAKLKRTKFAKEAEHIAQCFDKSMKLRFKVVDEPGYIHFGAMRDKDPRLNINMGKLKLTDAEVASFFEPSVSSVIKVIGEQRLASKSTVSAAFLVGDFAANNYLFSKLQEHFKPLNIAFSRPDSRVNNVVADGALSFHLDRDVLEPISKYNDGIRIFTPYDASVPGHVERKDKNFMLACYP
;
A
#
# COMPACT_ATOMS: atom_id res chain seq x y z
N MET A 1 -12.16 10.82 -3.05
CA MET A 1 -11.60 11.26 -4.34
C MET A 1 -12.08 10.31 -5.41
N THR A 2 -12.37 10.81 -6.60
CA THR A 2 -12.76 9.97 -7.75
C THR A 2 -11.53 9.62 -8.58
N GLN A 3 -11.52 8.42 -9.15
CA GLN A 3 -10.56 7.96 -10.13
C GLN A 3 -10.45 8.95 -11.30
N GLY A 4 -9.23 9.16 -11.80
CA GLY A 4 -8.94 10.00 -12.98
C GLY A 4 -8.71 11.48 -12.68
N VAL A 5 -8.80 11.92 -11.43
CA VAL A 5 -8.54 13.31 -11.05
C VAL A 5 -7.04 13.62 -11.14
N GLN A 6 -6.68 14.66 -11.89
CA GLN A 6 -5.32 15.24 -11.87
C GLN A 6 -5.05 15.92 -10.53
N VAL A 7 -3.88 15.63 -9.97
CA VAL A 7 -3.45 16.13 -8.69
C VAL A 7 -2.16 16.90 -8.87
N SER A 8 -2.19 18.20 -8.59
CA SER A 8 -0.98 19.02 -8.50
C SER A 8 -0.30 18.81 -7.15
N GLU A 9 1.01 19.04 -7.09
CA GLU A 9 1.78 19.04 -5.86
C GLU A 9 1.14 19.99 -4.82
N ASP A 10 1.01 19.51 -3.57
CA ASP A 10 0.42 20.22 -2.42
C ASP A 10 -1.08 20.55 -2.53
N LYS A 11 -1.80 19.97 -3.50
CA LYS A 11 -3.26 20.14 -3.57
C LYS A 11 -3.94 19.42 -2.42
N GLU A 12 -4.66 20.18 -1.60
CA GLU A 12 -5.48 19.66 -0.51
C GLU A 12 -6.86 19.22 -1.04
N PHE A 13 -7.25 17.99 -0.71
CA PHE A 13 -8.61 17.49 -0.86
C PHE A 13 -9.24 17.39 0.53
N ARG A 14 -10.21 18.25 0.80
CA ARG A 14 -10.87 18.36 2.09
C ARG A 14 -12.28 17.82 2.00
N ARG A 15 -12.70 17.04 3.00
CA ARG A 15 -14.09 16.64 3.18
C ARG A 15 -14.47 16.67 4.66
N SER A 16 -15.65 17.20 4.94
CA SER A 16 -16.21 17.34 6.28
C SER A 16 -16.99 16.12 6.71
N TYR A 17 -16.88 15.79 7.99
CA TYR A 17 -17.52 14.68 8.66
C TYR A 17 -17.98 15.10 10.06
N GLU A 18 -18.92 14.34 10.60
CA GLU A 18 -19.42 14.52 11.96
C GLU A 18 -19.44 13.17 12.67
N GLN A 19 -19.05 13.19 13.95
CA GLN A 19 -19.13 12.03 14.82
C GLN A 19 -19.98 12.36 16.05
N ASP A 20 -21.01 11.56 16.27
CA ASP A 20 -21.91 11.72 17.41
C ASP A 20 -21.59 10.73 18.53
N ALA A 21 -21.70 11.19 19.78
CA ALA A 21 -21.50 10.37 20.95
C ALA A 21 -22.46 10.72 22.09
N LYS A 22 -22.67 9.77 23.01
CA LYS A 22 -23.43 10.02 24.23
C LYS A 22 -22.58 10.70 25.31
N LEU A 23 -21.31 10.35 25.38
CA LEU A 23 -20.34 10.89 26.34
C LEU A 23 -19.26 11.66 25.59
N LEU A 24 -18.81 12.79 26.15
CA LEU A 24 -17.67 13.54 25.61
C LEU A 24 -16.40 12.69 25.51
N SER A 25 -16.20 11.77 26.46
CA SER A 25 -15.04 10.87 26.47
C SER A 25 -14.93 9.98 25.24
N ASP A 26 -16.06 9.65 24.60
CA ASP A 26 -16.07 8.83 23.38
C ASP A 26 -15.55 9.61 22.17
N LEU A 27 -15.41 10.93 22.30
CA LEU A 27 -14.89 11.84 21.27
C LEU A 27 -13.47 12.32 21.61
N ASN A 28 -12.82 11.82 22.68
CA ASN A 28 -11.45 12.21 23.03
C ASN A 28 -10.43 11.79 21.97
N THR A 29 -10.74 10.81 21.13
CA THR A 29 -9.87 10.39 20.04
C THR A 29 -10.72 10.09 18.82
N ILE A 30 -10.46 10.79 17.72
CA ILE A 30 -11.04 10.49 16.41
C ILE A 30 -10.09 9.56 15.67
N LYS A 31 -10.60 8.45 15.16
CA LYS A 31 -9.80 7.45 14.44
C LYS A 31 -10.56 6.95 13.23
N GLU A 32 -10.05 7.25 12.04
CA GLU A 32 -10.70 6.90 10.78
C GLU A 32 -9.78 6.11 9.86
N ASN A 33 -10.35 5.14 9.16
CA ASN A 33 -9.67 4.39 8.10
C ASN A 33 -10.01 5.02 6.75
N ILE A 34 -8.98 5.43 6.02
CA ILE A 34 -9.10 5.81 4.61
C ILE A 34 -9.06 4.52 3.80
N LEU A 35 -10.06 4.33 2.94
CA LEU A 35 -10.30 3.16 2.13
C LEU A 35 -10.10 3.49 0.65
N CYS A 36 -9.47 2.58 -0.08
CA CYS A 36 -9.37 2.62 -1.53
C CYS A 36 -10.25 1.52 -2.13
N TYR A 37 -11.06 1.88 -3.13
CA TYR A 37 -11.95 0.96 -3.84
C TYR A 37 -11.32 0.44 -5.13
N HIS A 38 -11.22 -0.89 -5.24
CA HIS A 38 -10.62 -1.62 -6.38
C HIS A 38 -11.63 -2.35 -7.26
N GLY A 39 -12.93 -2.17 -7.05
CA GLY A 39 -13.94 -2.81 -7.89
C GLY A 39 -14.19 -2.06 -9.20
N HIS A 40 -14.95 -2.68 -10.10
CA HIS A 40 -15.26 -2.12 -11.42
C HIS A 40 -16.47 -1.16 -11.43
N LYS A 41 -17.09 -0.89 -10.27
CA LYS A 41 -18.27 -0.02 -10.20
C LYS A 41 -17.83 1.45 -10.17
N SER A 42 -18.39 2.27 -11.04
CA SER A 42 -18.10 3.71 -11.10
C SER A 42 -18.51 4.47 -9.84
N ASP A 43 -19.60 4.04 -9.18
CA ASP A 43 -20.09 4.63 -7.92
C ASP A 43 -20.38 3.53 -6.87
N PRO A 44 -19.37 3.17 -6.06
CA PRO A 44 -19.48 2.11 -5.06
C PRO A 44 -20.16 2.60 -3.77
N CYS A 45 -21.50 2.50 -3.70
CA CYS A 45 -22.26 2.98 -2.54
C CYS A 45 -22.27 2.03 -1.32
N TRP A 46 -22.05 0.73 -1.51
CA TRP A 46 -22.24 -0.29 -0.47
C TRP A 46 -21.01 -1.18 -0.31
N MET A 47 -20.45 -1.21 0.91
CA MET A 47 -19.23 -1.97 1.20
C MET A 47 -19.48 -3.43 1.63
N ASP A 48 -20.74 -3.83 1.82
CA ASP A 48 -21.11 -5.14 2.36
C ASP A 48 -21.24 -6.25 1.30
N ILE A 49 -21.28 -5.88 0.02
CA ILE A 49 -21.44 -6.83 -1.11
C ILE A 49 -20.11 -7.55 -1.39
N LYS A 50 -19.00 -6.81 -1.35
CA LYS A 50 -17.63 -7.33 -1.58
C LYS A 50 -16.64 -6.57 -0.69
N PRO A 51 -16.51 -6.91 0.60
CA PRO A 51 -15.61 -6.19 1.50
C PRO A 51 -14.15 -6.23 1.04
N ASP A 52 -13.74 -7.31 0.35
CA ASP A 52 -12.36 -7.53 -0.09
C ASP A 52 -11.89 -6.55 -1.19
N VAL A 53 -12.82 -5.83 -1.85
CA VAL A 53 -12.45 -4.79 -2.84
C VAL A 53 -12.17 -3.42 -2.22
N TYR A 54 -12.31 -3.28 -0.89
CA TYR A 54 -11.99 -2.06 -0.16
C TYR A 54 -10.74 -2.29 0.69
N ALA A 55 -9.60 -1.78 0.24
CA ALA A 55 -8.36 -1.85 0.99
C ALA A 55 -8.22 -0.64 1.92
N ILE A 56 -7.87 -0.85 3.20
CA ILE A 56 -7.46 0.26 4.06
C ILE A 56 -6.13 0.80 3.54
N LEU A 57 -6.14 2.06 3.14
CA LEU A 57 -5.01 2.83 2.65
C LEU A 57 -4.12 3.27 3.82
N CYS A 58 -4.73 3.95 4.79
CA CYS A 58 -4.11 4.36 6.03
C CYS A 58 -5.17 4.57 7.10
N CYS A 59 -4.71 4.72 8.35
CA CYS A 59 -5.56 5.12 9.46
C CYS A 59 -5.07 6.46 10.00
N VAL A 60 -5.96 7.45 10.00
CA VAL A 60 -5.72 8.75 10.62
C VAL A 60 -6.26 8.73 12.04
N THR A 61 -5.49 9.24 12.99
CA THR A 61 -5.89 9.31 14.40
C THR A 61 -5.54 10.69 14.93
N ALA A 62 -6.49 11.32 15.63
CA ALA A 62 -6.29 12.59 16.30
C ALA A 62 -6.76 12.52 17.75
N ASP A 63 -5.91 13.03 18.65
CA ASP A 63 -6.31 13.32 20.03
C ASP A 63 -7.09 14.64 20.05
N THR A 64 -8.36 14.54 20.42
CA THR A 64 -9.36 15.62 20.36
C THR A 64 -9.90 15.97 21.74
N TRP A 65 -9.29 15.45 22.81
CA TRP A 65 -9.78 15.60 24.18
C TRP A 65 -9.93 17.06 24.65
N GLU A 66 -9.07 17.97 24.19
CA GLU A 66 -9.21 19.41 24.47
C GLU A 66 -10.38 20.02 23.67
N ALA A 67 -10.42 19.74 22.36
CA ALA A 67 -11.41 20.31 21.45
C ALA A 67 -12.85 19.94 21.83
N VAL A 68 -13.05 18.71 22.34
CA VAL A 68 -14.40 18.25 22.71
C VAL A 68 -14.94 18.91 23.97
N LYS A 69 -14.11 19.50 24.82
CA LYS A 69 -14.57 20.20 26.04
C LYS A 69 -15.46 21.40 25.72
N ALA A 70 -15.30 21.99 24.53
CA ALA A 70 -16.10 23.12 24.07
C ALA A 70 -17.45 22.70 23.47
N LEU A 71 -17.73 21.39 23.30
CA LEU A 71 -18.97 20.92 22.69
C LEU A 71 -20.18 21.14 23.61
N ALA A 72 -21.25 21.67 23.03
CA ALA A 72 -22.53 21.80 23.70
C ALA A 72 -23.30 20.46 23.68
N LEU A 73 -23.95 20.13 24.81
CA LEU A 73 -24.86 19.00 24.89
C LEU A 73 -26.11 19.29 24.04
N ARG A 74 -26.38 18.42 23.07
CA ARG A 74 -27.57 18.47 22.21
C ARG A 74 -28.64 17.53 22.77
N ARG A 75 -29.92 17.88 22.59
CA ARG A 75 -31.06 17.06 23.01
C ARG A 75 -31.85 16.57 21.80
N ARG A 76 -32.24 15.30 21.84
CA ARG A 76 -33.14 14.68 20.89
C ARG A 76 -34.61 14.95 21.25
N PRO A 77 -35.54 14.80 20.27
CA PRO A 77 -36.98 14.84 20.53
C PRO A 77 -37.46 13.80 21.56
N ASP A 78 -36.76 12.67 21.70
CA ASP A 78 -37.06 11.61 22.68
C ASP A 78 -36.55 11.92 24.11
N GLY A 79 -35.99 13.11 24.33
CA GLY A 79 -35.46 13.56 25.62
C GLY A 79 -34.04 13.10 25.94
N LYS A 80 -33.43 12.22 25.12
CA LYS A 80 -32.03 11.80 25.32
C LYS A 80 -31.06 12.84 24.79
N SER A 81 -29.86 12.86 25.36
CA SER A 81 -28.83 13.83 24.97
C SER A 81 -27.65 13.18 24.24
N TYR A 82 -26.94 13.96 23.44
CA TYR A 82 -25.75 13.57 22.69
C TYR A 82 -24.84 14.78 22.41
N TYR A 83 -23.63 14.53 21.96
CA TYR A 83 -22.65 15.51 21.48
C TYR A 83 -22.33 15.21 20.01
N THR A 84 -22.01 16.25 19.25
CA THR A 84 -21.56 16.15 17.84
C THR A 84 -20.20 16.82 17.73
N PHE A 85 -19.20 16.13 17.19
CA PHE A 85 -17.92 16.71 16.84
C PHE A 85 -17.76 16.76 15.32
N SER A 86 -17.58 17.96 14.77
CA SER A 86 -17.37 18.17 13.34
C SER A 86 -15.88 18.31 13.03
N PHE A 87 -15.38 17.56 12.07
CA PHE A 87 -13.99 17.57 11.63
C PHE A 87 -13.88 17.37 10.13
N ASP A 88 -12.74 17.73 9.57
CA ASP A 88 -12.39 17.49 8.19
C ASP A 88 -11.29 16.45 8.12
N ILE A 89 -11.40 15.54 7.14
CA ILE A 89 -10.23 14.78 6.68
C ILE A 89 -9.68 15.50 5.47
N ILE A 90 -8.41 15.85 5.56
CA ILE A 90 -7.64 16.49 4.49
C ILE A 90 -6.66 15.47 3.96
N ILE A 91 -6.72 15.20 2.66
CA ILE A 91 -5.72 14.40 1.95
C ILE A 91 -4.89 15.36 1.11
N ILE A 92 -3.59 15.34 1.31
CA ILE A 92 -2.61 16.17 0.63
C ILE A 92 -1.69 15.24 -0.15
N PHE A 93 -1.52 15.53 -1.44
CA PHE A 93 -0.65 14.72 -2.29
C PHE A 93 0.66 15.47 -2.53
N GLY A 94 1.74 14.88 -2.04
CA GLY A 94 3.08 15.23 -2.46
C GLY A 94 3.51 14.46 -3.71
N ARG A 95 4.73 14.69 -4.17
CA ARG A 95 5.30 14.09 -5.39
C ARG A 95 5.36 12.56 -5.41
N THR A 96 5.51 11.93 -4.25
CA THR A 96 5.73 10.49 -4.04
C THR A 96 5.00 9.94 -2.83
N GLU A 97 4.28 10.80 -2.09
CA GLU A 97 3.70 10.48 -0.79
C GLU A 97 2.33 11.12 -0.66
N MET A 98 1.38 10.39 -0.10
CA MET A 98 0.09 10.96 0.32
C MET A 98 0.15 11.19 1.83
N LYS A 99 -0.23 12.39 2.26
CA LYS A 99 -0.45 12.75 3.65
C LYS A 99 -1.94 12.84 3.92
N ALA A 100 -2.37 12.38 5.09
CA ALA A 100 -3.74 12.53 5.53
C ALA A 100 -3.77 13.14 6.93
N GLN A 101 -4.68 14.08 7.15
CA GLN A 101 -4.76 14.88 8.37
C GLN A 101 -6.22 14.98 8.82
N ILE A 102 -6.41 15.09 10.13
CA ILE A 102 -7.70 15.47 10.72
C ILE A 102 -7.58 16.94 11.14
N CYS A 103 -8.53 17.75 10.69
CA CYS A 103 -8.61 19.18 10.99
C CYS A 103 -9.94 19.47 11.65
N TRP A 104 -9.94 20.32 12.68
CA TRP A 104 -11.17 20.82 13.29
C TRP A 104 -11.02 22.32 13.60
N LYS A 105 -12.11 22.95 13.99
CA LYS A 105 -12.10 24.36 14.39
C LYS A 105 -12.42 24.46 15.88
N ASP A 106 -11.53 25.08 16.64
CA ASP A 106 -11.78 25.49 18.01
C ASP A 106 -11.77 27.03 18.09
N ASN A 107 -12.82 27.62 18.66
CA ASN A 107 -12.96 29.04 18.99
C ASN A 107 -12.13 30.05 18.15
N ARG A 108 -12.41 30.10 16.84
CA ARG A 108 -11.81 31.00 15.82
C ARG A 108 -10.36 30.69 15.37
N ARG A 109 -9.78 29.55 15.76
CA ARG A 109 -8.49 29.05 15.25
C ARG A 109 -8.68 27.70 14.54
N GLU A 110 -8.04 27.54 13.39
CA GLU A 110 -7.98 26.24 12.71
C GLU A 110 -6.83 25.44 13.33
N ASP A 111 -7.17 24.37 14.04
CA ASP A 111 -6.19 23.45 14.59
C ASP A 111 -6.12 22.22 13.69
N ARG A 112 -4.88 21.91 13.27
CA ARG A 112 -4.57 20.76 12.40
C ARG A 112 -3.68 19.81 13.18
N LEU A 113 -4.15 18.59 13.42
CA LEU A 113 -3.27 17.54 13.91
C LEU A 113 -2.73 16.74 12.72
N VAL A 114 -1.42 16.82 12.53
CA VAL A 114 -0.74 16.03 11.51
C VAL A 114 -0.56 14.61 12.06
N SER A 115 -1.44 13.69 11.66
CA SER A 115 -1.10 12.27 11.72
C SER A 115 -0.17 11.96 10.56
N PHE A 116 1.14 11.91 10.80
CA PHE A 116 2.09 11.49 9.78
C PHE A 116 1.81 10.02 9.46
N THR A 117 1.39 9.74 8.22
CA THR A 117 1.36 8.38 7.70
C THR A 117 2.20 8.37 6.44
N GLU A 118 3.37 7.74 6.53
CA GLU A 118 4.14 7.29 5.36
C GLU A 118 3.25 6.29 4.62
N THR A 119 2.62 6.74 3.52
CA THR A 119 2.08 5.82 2.54
C THR A 119 3.09 5.71 1.41
N HIS A 120 3.83 4.59 1.41
CA HIS A 120 4.69 4.17 0.31
C HIS A 120 3.92 4.20 -1.01
N ASN A 121 4.49 4.91 -1.98
CA ASN A 121 4.18 4.96 -3.41
C ASN A 121 2.79 4.41 -3.74
N GLN A 122 1.76 5.19 -3.41
CA GLN A 122 0.45 5.05 -4.01
C GLN A 122 0.67 4.92 -5.52
N GLY A 123 0.11 3.91 -6.19
CA GLY A 123 0.38 3.67 -7.61
C GLY A 123 -0.13 4.79 -8.52
N TRP A 124 0.45 5.98 -8.48
CA TRP A 124 0.24 7.07 -9.41
C TRP A 124 1.18 6.82 -10.57
N THR A 125 0.62 6.60 -11.76
CA THR A 125 1.44 6.66 -12.96
C THR A 125 1.45 8.10 -13.41
N ARG A 126 2.59 8.77 -13.16
CA ARG A 126 2.94 9.93 -13.98
C ARG A 126 2.90 9.44 -15.42
N ARG A 127 2.17 10.12 -16.31
CA ARG A 127 2.59 10.08 -17.72
C ARG A 127 4.04 10.55 -17.68
N GLY A 128 5.00 9.72 -18.09
CA GLY A 128 6.41 10.08 -18.21
C GLY A 128 7.17 10.34 -16.90
N VAL A 129 7.37 9.31 -16.07
CA VAL A 129 8.70 9.21 -15.42
C VAL A 129 9.69 9.05 -16.57
N ASN A 130 10.72 9.90 -16.68
CA ASN A 130 11.70 9.80 -17.77
C ASN A 130 12.34 8.41 -17.70
N PRO A 131 12.02 7.47 -18.63
CA PRO A 131 12.37 6.08 -18.42
C PRO A 131 13.88 5.83 -18.60
N SER A 132 14.60 6.85 -19.10
CA SER A 132 16.05 6.85 -19.18
C SER A 132 16.73 6.85 -17.82
N GLU A 133 16.17 7.43 -16.76
CA GLU A 133 16.91 7.60 -15.49
C GLU A 133 16.98 6.31 -14.67
N HIS A 134 15.84 5.63 -14.48
CA HIS A 134 15.82 4.30 -13.84
C HIS A 134 16.61 3.30 -14.68
N VAL A 135 16.40 3.26 -15.99
CA VAL A 135 17.13 2.30 -16.83
C VAL A 135 18.63 2.65 -16.92
N ASN A 136 19.04 3.91 -16.95
CA ASN A 136 20.47 4.27 -16.93
C ASN A 136 21.13 3.92 -15.59
N ALA A 137 20.44 4.11 -14.46
CA ALA A 137 20.93 3.70 -13.14
C ALA A 137 21.13 2.16 -13.03
N PHE A 138 20.29 1.35 -13.68
CA PHE A 138 20.34 -0.12 -13.59
C PHE A 138 21.09 -0.83 -14.73
N ALA A 139 20.99 -0.30 -15.96
CA ALA A 139 21.67 -0.82 -17.14
C ALA A 139 23.13 -0.37 -17.21
N GLY A 140 23.48 0.80 -16.64
CA GLY A 140 24.87 1.30 -16.57
C GLY A 140 25.87 0.28 -15.98
N PRO A 141 25.64 -0.25 -14.77
CA PRO A 141 26.52 -1.25 -14.15
C PRO A 141 26.46 -2.63 -14.83
N SER A 142 25.30 -3.00 -15.37
CA SER A 142 25.09 -4.27 -16.08
C SER A 142 25.75 -4.29 -17.48
N ARG A 143 25.97 -3.12 -18.10
CA ARG A 143 26.67 -2.95 -19.39
C ARG A 143 28.12 -3.45 -19.32
N HIS A 144 28.84 -3.15 -18.24
CA HIS A 144 30.23 -3.60 -18.07
C HIS A 144 30.36 -5.11 -17.86
N LYS A 145 29.35 -5.78 -17.28
CA LYS A 145 29.35 -7.23 -17.08
C LYS A 145 28.82 -8.03 -18.28
N ARG A 146 27.97 -7.44 -19.14
CA ARG A 146 27.44 -8.11 -20.37
C ARG A 146 28.30 -7.89 -21.62
N ALA A 147 29.14 -6.86 -21.65
CA ALA A 147 30.08 -6.62 -22.74
C ALA A 147 31.14 -7.73 -22.94
N SER A 148 31.28 -8.65 -21.98
CA SER A 148 32.27 -9.73 -22.02
C SER A 148 31.74 -11.11 -22.44
N SER A 149 30.42 -11.29 -22.70
CA SER A 149 29.89 -12.65 -22.89
C SER A 149 28.91 -12.93 -24.04
N HIS A 150 28.41 -11.95 -24.80
CA HIS A 150 27.48 -12.27 -25.90
C HIS A 150 27.75 -11.47 -27.19
N SER A 151 27.64 -12.20 -28.30
CA SER A 151 27.85 -11.82 -29.71
C SER A 151 27.14 -10.53 -30.14
N ARG A 152 27.82 -9.75 -30.96
CA ARG A 152 27.47 -8.41 -31.49
C ARG A 152 26.23 -8.30 -32.39
N ASP A 153 25.35 -9.30 -32.45
CA ASP A 153 24.40 -9.44 -33.59
C ASP A 153 22.91 -9.27 -33.27
N ARG A 154 22.51 -8.67 -32.13
CA ARG A 154 21.10 -8.30 -31.90
C ARG A 154 20.90 -6.78 -31.88
N PRO A 155 20.05 -6.20 -32.76
CA PRO A 155 19.65 -4.81 -32.66
C PRO A 155 18.96 -4.53 -31.32
N TRP A 156 19.44 -3.54 -30.59
CA TRP A 156 18.95 -3.13 -29.26
C TRP A 156 17.48 -2.65 -29.29
N ASP A 157 16.97 -2.35 -30.48
CA ASP A 157 15.63 -1.84 -30.78
C ASP A 157 14.52 -2.89 -30.56
N GLN A 158 14.88 -4.13 -30.22
CA GLN A 158 13.96 -5.25 -29.98
C GLN A 158 14.02 -5.80 -28.55
N GLU A 159 14.79 -5.17 -27.65
CA GLU A 159 14.91 -5.59 -26.25
C GLU A 159 14.10 -4.70 -25.31
N ALA A 160 13.36 -5.35 -24.40
CA ALA A 160 12.62 -4.72 -23.32
C ALA A 160 13.13 -5.13 -21.94
N VAL A 161 12.95 -4.22 -20.98
CA VAL A 161 13.26 -4.42 -19.57
C VAL A 161 12.03 -4.20 -18.71
N ILE A 162 11.87 -5.00 -17.66
CA ILE A 162 10.81 -4.83 -16.66
C ILE A 162 11.40 -4.21 -15.40
N ILE A 163 10.74 -3.18 -14.87
CA ILE A 163 11.01 -2.62 -13.54
C ILE A 163 9.87 -3.07 -12.61
N ILE A 164 10.23 -3.66 -11.48
CA ILE A 164 9.31 -4.12 -10.43
C ILE A 164 9.63 -3.30 -9.18
N ASP A 165 8.89 -2.23 -8.95
CA ASP A 165 8.98 -1.43 -7.74
C ASP A 165 8.07 -2.02 -6.67
N ALA A 166 8.65 -2.87 -5.82
CA ALA A 166 7.98 -3.53 -4.73
C ALA A 166 8.10 -2.69 -3.45
N GLY A 167 7.07 -1.88 -3.19
CA GLY A 167 6.97 -1.01 -2.03
C GLY A 167 6.26 -1.64 -0.83
N GLY A 168 6.04 -0.81 0.20
CA GLY A 168 5.33 -1.20 1.42
C GLY A 168 3.85 -1.51 1.18
N GLY A 169 3.14 -0.69 0.41
CA GLY A 169 1.72 -0.87 0.11
C GLY A 169 1.45 -1.53 -1.24
N THR A 170 2.20 -1.12 -2.25
CA THR A 170 1.95 -1.42 -3.65
C THR A 170 3.14 -2.15 -4.27
N VAL A 171 2.89 -2.77 -5.42
CA VAL A 171 3.93 -3.19 -6.34
C VAL A 171 3.59 -2.60 -7.70
N ASP A 172 4.42 -1.66 -8.17
CA ASP A 172 4.29 -1.03 -9.49
C ASP A 172 5.21 -1.75 -10.48
N ILE A 173 4.64 -2.16 -11.62
CA ILE A 173 5.35 -2.91 -12.65
C ILE A 173 5.19 -2.21 -14.00
N SER A 174 6.33 -1.87 -14.60
CA SER A 174 6.41 -1.16 -15.87
C SER A 174 7.41 -1.82 -16.81
N THR A 175 7.09 -1.83 -18.10
CA THR A 175 7.94 -2.42 -19.15
C THR A 175 8.40 -1.36 -20.12
N TYR A 176 9.71 -1.30 -20.37
CA TYR A 176 10.35 -0.30 -21.22
C TYR A 176 11.12 -0.97 -22.36
N THR A 177 11.06 -0.40 -23.56
CA THR A 177 11.91 -0.79 -24.70
C THR A 177 12.92 0.32 -24.98
N CYS A 178 14.14 -0.05 -25.36
CA CYS A 178 15.13 0.91 -25.82
C CYS A 178 14.80 1.32 -27.27
N VAL A 179 14.87 2.61 -27.57
CA VAL A 179 14.80 3.13 -28.93
C VAL A 179 16.15 3.77 -29.24
N SER A 180 16.89 3.19 -30.18
CA SER A 180 18.15 3.78 -30.66
C SER A 180 17.85 5.07 -31.43
N SER A 181 18.50 6.16 -31.04
CA SER A 181 18.57 7.37 -31.87
C SER A 181 19.49 7.07 -33.06
N LYS A 182 19.10 7.52 -34.26
CA LYS A 182 19.95 7.41 -35.47
C LYS A 182 21.18 8.32 -35.43
N ASP A 183 21.26 9.25 -34.47
CA ASP A 183 22.41 10.10 -34.22
C ASP A 183 23.14 9.65 -32.94
N ASP A 184 24.42 9.30 -33.09
CA ASP A 184 25.37 8.79 -32.08
C ASP A 184 25.68 9.78 -30.93
N THR A 185 24.97 10.91 -30.87
CA THR A 185 25.22 12.03 -29.94
C THR A 185 24.04 12.38 -29.03
N GLN A 186 22.89 11.70 -29.14
CA GLN A 186 21.76 11.88 -28.21
C GLN A 186 21.58 10.67 -27.28
N ALA A 187 21.26 10.98 -26.01
CA ALA A 187 20.94 10.01 -24.98
C ALA A 187 19.88 9.00 -25.47
N GLN A 188 20.08 7.72 -25.15
CA GLN A 188 19.14 6.67 -25.48
C GLN A 188 17.76 6.98 -24.90
N THR A 189 16.73 6.93 -25.75
CA THR A 189 15.35 7.16 -25.31
C THR A 189 14.69 5.83 -25.00
N PHE A 190 14.02 5.77 -23.87
CA PHE A 190 13.28 4.59 -23.44
C PHE A 190 11.80 4.89 -23.56
N LYS A 191 11.07 3.94 -24.14
CA LYS A 191 9.63 4.06 -24.34
C LYS A 191 8.90 2.98 -23.58
N GLU A 192 7.86 3.38 -22.87
CA GLU A 192 6.97 2.46 -22.19
C GLU A 192 6.17 1.63 -23.22
N VAL A 193 6.16 0.31 -23.03
CA VAL A 193 5.60 -0.65 -24.01
C VAL A 193 4.11 -0.89 -23.75
N THR A 194 3.69 -0.79 -22.50
CA THR A 194 2.41 -1.24 -21.96
C THR A 194 1.98 -0.30 -20.85
N ALA A 195 0.68 -0.20 -20.58
CA ALA A 195 0.22 0.58 -19.44
C ALA A 195 0.81 -0.01 -18.14
N PRO A 196 1.42 0.83 -17.29
CA PRO A 196 2.01 0.40 -16.03
C PRO A 196 0.92 -0.12 -15.08
N GLN A 197 1.18 -1.29 -14.48
CA GLN A 197 0.23 -1.97 -13.60
C GLN A 197 0.65 -1.80 -12.14
N CYS A 198 -0.32 -1.51 -11.27
CA CYS A 198 -0.10 -1.32 -9.84
C CYS A 198 -1.02 -2.25 -9.05
N ASP A 199 -0.42 -3.19 -8.34
CA ASP A 199 -1.14 -4.12 -7.46
C ASP A 199 -0.96 -3.75 -5.99
N PHE A 200 -2.04 -3.89 -5.21
CA PHE A 200 -2.03 -3.68 -3.75
C PHE A 200 -1.57 -4.94 -3.04
N THR A 201 -0.28 -5.22 -3.20
CA THR A 201 0.29 -6.48 -2.75
C THR A 201 1.66 -6.34 -2.10
N GLY A 202 2.02 -5.11 -1.73
CA GLY A 202 3.28 -4.77 -1.07
C GLY A 202 3.44 -5.43 0.31
N SER A 203 4.54 -5.09 0.98
CA SER A 203 4.97 -5.77 2.21
C SER A 203 3.95 -5.75 3.37
N ILE A 204 3.04 -4.77 3.42
CA ILE A 204 2.00 -4.66 4.45
C ILE A 204 0.96 -5.78 4.35
N PHE A 205 0.72 -6.30 3.15
CA PHE A 205 -0.26 -7.37 2.94
C PHE A 205 0.23 -8.69 3.51
N VAL A 206 1.55 -8.92 3.54
CA VAL A 206 2.16 -10.06 4.25
C VAL A 206 1.85 -9.97 5.75
N THR A 207 2.00 -8.78 6.34
CA THR A 207 1.71 -8.51 7.75
C THR A 207 0.24 -8.71 8.08
N ARG A 208 -0.67 -8.24 7.20
CA ARG A 208 -2.12 -8.45 7.35
C ARG A 208 -2.50 -9.93 7.36
N ARG A 209 -1.91 -10.73 6.46
CA ARG A 209 -2.14 -12.18 6.41
C ARG A 209 -1.60 -12.88 7.66
N ALA A 210 -0.40 -12.50 8.11
CA ALA A 210 0.16 -13.00 9.37
C ALA A 210 -0.76 -12.67 10.55
N LYS A 211 -1.27 -11.44 10.65
CA LYS A 211 -2.24 -11.05 11.69
C LYS A 211 -3.52 -11.88 11.63
N ALA A 212 -4.12 -12.05 10.45
CA ALA A 212 -5.34 -12.85 10.29
C ALA A 212 -5.12 -14.32 10.71
N PHE A 213 -3.96 -14.88 10.37
CA PHE A 213 -3.54 -16.19 10.83
C PHE A 213 -3.41 -16.26 12.35
N LEU A 214 -2.78 -15.26 12.97
CA LEU A 214 -2.61 -15.17 14.44
C LEU A 214 -3.96 -15.01 15.16
N ASP A 215 -4.86 -14.18 14.64
CA ASP A 215 -6.22 -14.00 15.17
C ASP A 215 -6.97 -15.34 15.21
N ALA A 216 -6.84 -16.17 14.17
CA ALA A 216 -7.42 -17.50 14.12
C ALA A 216 -6.72 -18.49 15.07
N LYS A 217 -5.38 -18.52 15.05
CA LYS A 217 -4.56 -19.46 15.84
C LYS A 217 -4.68 -19.24 17.34
N LEU A 218 -4.77 -17.99 17.78
CA LEU A 218 -4.81 -17.61 19.20
C LEU A 218 -6.24 -17.48 19.74
N LYS A 219 -7.26 -17.66 18.89
CA LYS A 219 -8.66 -17.54 19.25
C LYS A 219 -9.02 -18.48 20.41
N ARG A 220 -9.79 -17.97 21.39
CA ARG A 220 -10.21 -18.70 22.60
C ARG A 220 -9.04 -19.17 23.50
N THR A 221 -7.89 -18.52 23.40
CA THR A 221 -6.75 -18.75 24.30
C THR A 221 -6.45 -17.50 25.13
N LYS A 222 -5.60 -17.63 26.15
CA LYS A 222 -5.14 -16.49 26.96
C LYS A 222 -4.37 -15.43 26.15
N PHE A 223 -3.89 -15.79 24.96
CA PHE A 223 -3.14 -14.92 24.06
C PHE A 223 -4.01 -14.27 22.96
N ALA A 224 -5.34 -14.44 23.00
CA ALA A 224 -6.22 -13.94 21.94
C ALA A 224 -6.09 -12.41 21.71
N LYS A 225 -5.75 -11.64 22.74
CA LYS A 225 -5.53 -10.19 22.64
C LYS A 225 -4.13 -9.79 22.16
N GLU A 226 -3.20 -10.74 22.06
CA GLU A 226 -1.81 -10.51 21.67
C GLU A 226 -1.59 -10.57 20.15
N ALA A 227 -2.60 -10.96 19.36
CA ALA A 227 -2.44 -11.17 17.92
C ALA A 227 -1.90 -9.93 17.18
N GLU A 228 -2.38 -8.74 17.53
CA GLU A 228 -1.89 -7.46 16.98
C GLU A 228 -0.41 -7.22 17.33
N HIS A 229 -0.05 -7.40 18.60
CA HIS A 229 1.32 -7.21 19.07
C HIS A 229 2.28 -8.22 18.43
N ILE A 230 1.89 -9.49 18.36
CA ILE A 230 2.68 -10.55 17.72
C ILE A 230 2.86 -10.26 16.22
N ALA A 231 1.84 -9.75 15.53
CA ALA A 231 1.95 -9.35 14.12
C ALA A 231 2.96 -8.21 13.93
N GLN A 232 3.01 -7.23 14.84
CA GLN A 232 4.01 -6.16 14.82
C GLN A 232 5.42 -6.70 15.09
N CYS A 233 5.57 -7.66 16.01
CA CYS A 233 6.84 -8.34 16.24
C CYS A 233 7.32 -9.13 15.00
N PHE A 234 6.39 -9.83 14.33
CA PHE A 234 6.65 -10.51 13.06
C PHE A 234 7.16 -9.53 12.00
N ASP A 235 6.49 -8.38 11.87
CA ASP A 235 6.83 -7.33 10.90
C ASP A 235 8.25 -6.80 11.05
N LYS A 236 8.65 -6.53 12.29
CA LYS A 236 9.96 -5.94 12.65
C LYS A 236 11.12 -6.93 12.64
N SER A 237 10.87 -8.24 12.54
CA SER A 237 11.91 -9.26 12.70
C SER A 237 11.86 -10.34 11.64
N MET A 238 10.94 -11.29 11.79
CA MET A 238 10.83 -12.48 10.96
C MET A 238 10.53 -12.14 9.51
N LYS A 239 9.59 -11.23 9.24
CA LYS A 239 9.23 -10.80 7.88
C LYS A 239 10.44 -10.29 7.11
N LEU A 240 11.25 -9.43 7.72
CA LEU A 240 12.40 -8.79 7.07
C LEU A 240 13.47 -9.80 6.67
N ARG A 241 13.69 -10.84 7.49
CA ARG A 241 14.79 -11.80 7.34
C ARG A 241 14.34 -13.12 6.69
N PHE A 242 13.06 -13.26 6.37
CA PHE A 242 12.49 -14.52 5.92
C PHE A 242 13.14 -15.00 4.62
N LYS A 243 13.60 -16.24 4.66
CA LYS A 243 14.05 -17.09 3.57
C LYS A 243 13.72 -18.52 3.97
N VAL A 244 13.40 -19.39 3.00
CA VAL A 244 13.22 -20.81 3.29
C VAL A 244 14.60 -21.40 3.59
N VAL A 245 14.75 -21.96 4.78
CA VAL A 245 15.99 -22.60 5.24
C VAL A 245 15.75 -23.96 5.90
N ASP A 246 14.48 -24.40 5.96
CA ASP A 246 14.07 -25.62 6.68
C ASP A 246 14.36 -25.55 8.20
N GLU A 247 14.44 -24.32 8.72
CA GLU A 247 14.56 -24.04 10.15
C GLU A 247 13.35 -23.23 10.63
N PRO A 248 12.75 -23.58 11.77
CA PRO A 248 11.58 -22.87 12.26
C PRO A 248 11.92 -21.45 12.71
N GLY A 249 11.09 -20.50 12.30
CA GLY A 249 11.17 -19.11 12.74
C GLY A 249 10.58 -18.92 14.15
N TYR A 250 11.14 -17.98 14.91
CA TYR A 250 10.62 -17.58 16.23
C TYR A 250 10.26 -16.09 16.26
N ILE A 251 9.02 -15.79 16.67
CA ILE A 251 8.55 -14.42 16.94
C ILE A 251 8.63 -14.21 18.45
N HIS A 252 9.49 -13.29 18.89
CA HIS A 252 9.57 -12.86 20.28
C HIS A 252 8.47 -11.83 20.57
N PHE A 253 7.59 -12.12 21.54
CA PHE A 253 6.46 -11.24 21.88
C PHE A 253 6.19 -11.12 23.38
N GLY A 254 6.59 -12.11 24.19
CA GLY A 254 6.19 -12.20 25.60
C GLY A 254 7.35 -12.43 26.57
N ALA A 255 7.02 -12.71 27.83
CA ALA A 255 7.97 -12.98 28.90
C ALA A 255 8.33 -14.47 28.98
N MET A 256 9.40 -14.81 29.72
CA MET A 256 9.88 -16.19 29.90
C MET A 256 8.82 -17.14 30.50
N ARG A 257 7.84 -16.61 31.23
CA ARG A 257 6.72 -17.37 31.81
C ARG A 257 5.64 -17.75 30.80
N ASP A 258 5.60 -17.08 29.65
CA ASP A 258 4.57 -17.28 28.64
C ASP A 258 4.83 -18.55 27.85
N LYS A 259 3.99 -19.54 28.11
CA LYS A 259 4.01 -20.86 27.46
C LYS A 259 2.60 -21.35 27.16
N ASP A 260 2.44 -21.97 25.99
CA ASP A 260 1.35 -22.86 25.62
C ASP A 260 1.84 -23.77 24.48
N PRO A 261 2.21 -25.03 24.80
CA PRO A 261 2.73 -25.97 23.80
C PRO A 261 1.79 -26.24 22.63
N ARG A 262 0.47 -26.16 22.82
CA ARG A 262 -0.52 -26.42 21.75
C ARG A 262 -0.48 -25.34 20.67
N LEU A 263 -0.02 -24.15 21.03
CA LEU A 263 0.14 -23.01 20.12
C LEU A 263 1.57 -22.87 19.60
N ASN A 264 2.47 -23.79 19.99
CA ASN A 264 3.92 -23.66 19.82
C ASN A 264 4.49 -22.38 20.44
N ILE A 265 3.99 -21.99 21.62
CA ILE A 265 4.51 -20.87 22.40
C ILE A 265 5.37 -21.40 23.55
N ASN A 266 6.63 -20.96 23.60
CA ASN A 266 7.54 -21.25 24.70
C ASN A 266 8.43 -20.04 25.02
N MET A 267 8.59 -19.73 26.31
CA MET A 267 9.41 -18.61 26.80
C MET A 267 9.12 -17.28 26.09
N GLY A 268 7.84 -16.97 25.86
CA GLY A 268 7.41 -15.73 25.19
C GLY A 268 7.74 -15.68 23.70
N LYS A 269 8.05 -16.82 23.08
CA LYS A 269 8.32 -16.94 21.65
C LYS A 269 7.27 -17.82 20.98
N LEU A 270 6.68 -17.33 19.90
CA LEU A 270 5.81 -18.12 19.02
C LEU A 270 6.65 -18.73 17.91
N LYS A 271 6.62 -20.05 17.79
CA LYS A 271 7.27 -20.78 16.70
C LYS A 271 6.33 -20.91 15.50
N LEU A 272 6.81 -20.54 14.32
CA LEU A 272 6.15 -20.74 13.04
C LEU A 272 7.03 -21.58 12.11
N THR A 273 6.39 -22.40 11.29
CA THR A 273 7.02 -23.19 10.23
C THR A 273 7.27 -22.33 8.99
N ASP A 274 8.25 -22.72 8.17
CA ASP A 274 8.50 -22.04 6.89
C ASP A 274 7.26 -22.06 5.98
N ALA A 275 6.48 -23.15 6.01
CA ALA A 275 5.23 -23.25 5.24
C ALA A 275 4.16 -22.23 5.72
N GLU A 276 4.00 -22.07 7.04
CA GLU A 276 3.10 -21.05 7.60
C GLU A 276 3.55 -19.65 7.17
N VAL A 277 4.84 -19.32 7.31
CA VAL A 277 5.35 -17.99 6.95
C VAL A 277 5.28 -17.75 5.44
N ALA A 278 5.68 -18.72 4.62
CA ALA A 278 5.58 -18.68 3.16
C ALA A 278 4.15 -18.41 2.69
N SER A 279 3.15 -19.03 3.33
CA SER A 279 1.74 -18.79 3.00
C SER A 279 1.35 -17.30 3.13
N PHE A 280 2.03 -16.54 4.00
CA PHE A 280 1.81 -15.11 4.12
C PHE A 280 2.44 -14.30 2.99
N PHE A 281 3.34 -14.85 2.18
CA PHE A 281 3.95 -14.18 1.03
C PHE A 281 3.35 -14.63 -0.30
N GLU A 282 2.89 -15.87 -0.39
CA GLU A 282 2.43 -16.51 -1.65
C GLU A 282 1.41 -15.68 -2.43
N PRO A 283 0.38 -15.07 -1.82
CA PRO A 283 -0.55 -14.24 -2.60
C PRO A 283 0.13 -13.01 -3.21
N SER A 284 1.13 -12.43 -2.54
CA SER A 284 1.91 -11.32 -3.12
C SER A 284 2.80 -11.74 -4.26
N VAL A 285 3.52 -12.85 -4.07
CA VAL A 285 4.39 -13.43 -5.09
C VAL A 285 3.58 -13.77 -6.34
N SER A 286 2.42 -14.41 -6.16
CA SER A 286 1.54 -14.83 -7.25
C SER A 286 0.99 -13.64 -8.04
N SER A 287 0.59 -12.55 -7.36
CA SER A 287 0.10 -11.33 -8.01
C SER A 287 1.20 -10.69 -8.88
N VAL A 288 2.41 -10.56 -8.34
CA VAL A 288 3.57 -10.00 -9.07
C VAL A 288 3.91 -10.85 -10.30
N ILE A 289 3.95 -12.19 -10.15
CA ILE A 289 4.20 -13.11 -11.27
C ILE A 289 3.12 -12.99 -12.36
N LYS A 290 1.85 -12.88 -11.97
CA LYS A 290 0.74 -12.69 -12.91
C LYS A 290 0.94 -11.42 -13.74
N VAL A 291 1.21 -10.30 -13.09
CA VAL A 291 1.44 -9.01 -13.77
C VAL A 291 2.66 -9.05 -14.68
N ILE A 292 3.76 -9.68 -14.25
CA ILE A 292 4.94 -9.91 -15.11
C ILE A 292 4.55 -10.69 -16.38
N GLY A 293 3.73 -11.73 -16.24
CA GLY A 293 3.21 -12.50 -17.38
C GLY A 293 2.40 -11.64 -18.34
N GLU A 294 1.47 -10.83 -17.83
CA GLU A 294 0.63 -9.92 -18.62
C GLU A 294 1.47 -8.88 -19.37
N GLN A 295 2.41 -8.24 -18.68
CA GLN A 295 3.34 -7.26 -19.25
C GLN A 295 4.21 -7.86 -20.37
N ARG A 296 4.69 -9.08 -20.18
CA ARG A 296 5.47 -9.80 -21.19
C ARG A 296 4.65 -10.14 -22.43
N LEU A 297 3.42 -10.61 -22.25
CA LEU A 297 2.53 -10.97 -23.35
C LEU A 297 2.04 -9.75 -24.15
N ALA A 298 1.86 -8.61 -23.47
CA ALA A 298 1.48 -7.37 -24.11
C ALA A 298 2.66 -6.66 -24.81
N SER A 299 3.91 -7.01 -24.48
CA SER A 299 5.10 -6.47 -25.12
C SER A 299 5.31 -7.02 -26.53
N LYS A 300 5.56 -6.12 -27.50
CA LYS A 300 6.00 -6.48 -28.86
C LYS A 300 7.50 -6.79 -28.94
N SER A 301 8.27 -6.33 -27.96
CA SER A 301 9.72 -6.53 -27.84
C SER A 301 10.01 -7.71 -26.92
N THR A 302 11.16 -8.36 -27.13
CA THR A 302 11.58 -9.49 -26.27
C THR A 302 12.07 -8.94 -24.94
N VAL A 303 11.46 -9.36 -23.83
CA VAL A 303 11.92 -8.98 -22.50
C VAL A 303 13.21 -9.74 -22.18
N SER A 304 14.33 -9.03 -22.03
CA SER A 304 15.66 -9.60 -21.79
C SER A 304 16.14 -9.46 -20.34
N ALA A 305 15.57 -8.52 -19.58
CA ALA A 305 15.93 -8.28 -18.18
C ALA A 305 14.74 -7.79 -17.33
N ALA A 306 14.85 -8.05 -16.03
CA ALA A 306 13.93 -7.56 -15.00
C ALA A 306 14.72 -7.09 -13.77
N PHE A 307 14.30 -5.98 -13.18
CA PHE A 307 14.92 -5.37 -12.02
C PHE A 307 13.91 -5.23 -10.88
N LEU A 308 14.23 -5.77 -9.71
CA LEU A 308 13.42 -5.64 -8.49
C LEU A 308 13.98 -4.53 -7.60
N VAL A 309 13.15 -3.55 -7.26
CA VAL A 309 13.49 -2.36 -6.48
C VAL A 309 12.43 -2.06 -5.43
N GLY A 310 12.68 -1.10 -4.54
CA GLY A 310 11.76 -0.74 -3.45
C GLY A 310 12.02 -1.51 -2.16
N ASP A 311 11.39 -1.09 -1.06
CA ASP A 311 11.70 -1.62 0.29
C ASP A 311 11.36 -3.11 0.45
N PHE A 312 10.32 -3.58 -0.25
CA PHE A 312 9.94 -4.99 -0.21
C PHE A 312 10.91 -5.86 -1.04
N ALA A 313 11.66 -5.27 -1.97
CA ALA A 313 12.70 -5.98 -2.75
C ALA A 313 13.83 -6.55 -1.90
N ALA A 314 14.07 -5.98 -0.72
CA ALA A 314 15.10 -6.45 0.20
C ALA A 314 14.77 -7.84 0.76
N ASN A 315 13.49 -8.26 0.76
CA ASN A 315 13.08 -9.56 1.27
C ASN A 315 13.62 -10.71 0.40
N ASN A 316 14.28 -11.68 1.05
CA ASN A 316 14.94 -12.79 0.36
C ASN A 316 13.96 -13.81 -0.23
N TYR A 317 12.83 -14.05 0.43
CA TYR A 317 11.79 -14.95 -0.07
C TYR A 317 11.14 -14.44 -1.35
N LEU A 318 10.77 -13.15 -1.39
CA LEU A 318 10.24 -12.51 -2.60
C LEU A 318 11.27 -12.61 -3.74
N PHE A 319 12.52 -12.26 -3.47
CA PHE A 319 13.58 -12.32 -4.47
C PHE A 319 13.80 -13.74 -5.01
N SER A 320 13.88 -14.76 -4.14
CA SER A 320 14.09 -16.14 -4.56
C SER A 320 12.94 -16.67 -5.42
N LYS A 321 11.69 -16.36 -5.06
CA LYS A 321 10.51 -16.76 -5.84
C LYS A 321 10.45 -16.11 -7.22
N LEU A 322 10.76 -14.82 -7.31
CA LEU A 322 10.83 -14.13 -8.60
C LEU A 322 12.01 -14.65 -9.44
N GLN A 323 13.15 -14.94 -8.82
CA GLN A 323 14.30 -15.55 -9.50
C GLN A 323 13.97 -16.94 -10.05
N GLU A 324 13.29 -17.79 -9.27
CA GLU A 324 12.78 -19.09 -9.72
C GLU A 324 11.85 -18.95 -10.93
N HIS A 325 10.99 -17.93 -10.94
CA HIS A 325 10.08 -17.65 -12.05
C HIS A 325 10.81 -17.18 -13.33
N PHE A 326 11.81 -16.31 -13.21
CA PHE A 326 12.53 -15.76 -14.38
C PHE A 326 13.56 -16.74 -14.98
N LYS A 327 14.11 -17.67 -14.18
CA LYS A 327 15.12 -18.65 -14.63
C LYS A 327 14.70 -19.47 -15.86
N PRO A 328 13.52 -20.13 -15.92
CA PRO A 328 13.09 -20.87 -17.10
C PRO A 328 12.77 -19.97 -18.31
N LEU A 329 12.54 -18.66 -18.08
CA LEU A 329 12.25 -17.69 -19.13
C LEU A 329 13.52 -17.12 -19.79
N ASN A 330 14.70 -17.47 -19.27
CA ASN A 330 16.00 -16.92 -19.69
C ASN A 330 16.06 -15.38 -19.62
N ILE A 331 15.38 -14.79 -18.63
CA ILE A 331 15.36 -13.35 -18.37
C ILE A 331 16.36 -13.04 -17.26
N ALA A 332 17.26 -12.09 -17.51
CA ALA A 332 18.22 -11.68 -16.50
C ALA A 332 17.49 -10.93 -15.36
N PHE A 333 17.43 -11.54 -14.18
CA PHE A 333 16.78 -10.96 -13.01
C PHE A 333 17.81 -10.47 -11.99
N SER A 334 17.68 -9.23 -11.54
CA SER A 334 18.58 -8.64 -10.54
C SER A 334 17.87 -7.66 -9.62
N ARG A 335 18.47 -7.40 -8.45
CA ARG A 335 18.09 -6.30 -7.56
C ARG A 335 19.36 -5.53 -7.19
N PRO A 336 19.28 -4.22 -6.88
CA PRO A 336 20.41 -3.45 -6.36
C PRO A 336 20.92 -4.07 -5.06
N ASP A 337 22.23 -3.96 -4.80
CA ASP A 337 22.79 -4.43 -3.53
C ASP A 337 22.07 -3.75 -2.36
N SER A 338 21.77 -4.52 -1.31
CA SER A 338 20.95 -4.11 -0.15
C SER A 338 21.52 -2.95 0.68
N ARG A 339 22.63 -2.34 0.24
CA ARG A 339 23.21 -1.10 0.80
C ARG A 339 22.71 0.16 0.09
N VAL A 340 21.97 0.03 -1.00
CA VAL A 340 21.50 1.13 -1.84
C VAL A 340 19.97 1.20 -1.77
N ASN A 341 19.41 1.43 -0.57
CA ASN A 341 17.95 1.59 -0.38
C ASN A 341 17.40 2.92 -0.92
N ASN A 342 18.23 3.74 -1.59
CA ASN A 342 17.86 5.07 -2.04
C ASN A 342 17.79 5.21 -3.56
N VAL A 343 17.53 4.14 -4.31
CA VAL A 343 17.48 4.25 -5.79
C VAL A 343 16.32 5.11 -6.28
N VAL A 344 15.20 5.15 -5.52
CA VAL A 344 14.10 6.09 -5.76
C VAL A 344 14.53 7.53 -5.47
N ALA A 345 15.35 7.74 -4.44
CA ALA A 345 15.88 9.07 -4.09
C ALA A 345 16.95 9.55 -5.09
N ASP A 346 17.83 8.66 -5.58
CA ASP A 346 18.80 8.97 -6.64
C ASP A 346 18.10 9.26 -7.97
N GLY A 347 17.06 8.50 -8.31
CA GLY A 347 16.20 8.79 -9.47
C GLY A 347 15.48 10.13 -9.33
N ALA A 348 14.96 10.44 -8.13
CA ALA A 348 14.35 11.74 -7.84
C ALA A 348 15.36 12.89 -7.88
N LEU A 349 16.63 12.65 -7.52
CA LEU A 349 17.71 13.64 -7.57
C LEU A 349 18.16 13.91 -9.01
N SER A 350 18.30 12.86 -9.83
CA SER A 350 18.55 12.98 -11.28
C SER A 350 17.44 13.77 -11.97
N PHE A 351 16.18 13.44 -11.66
CA PHE A 351 15.00 14.13 -12.18
C PHE A 351 14.92 15.59 -11.73
N HIS A 352 15.39 15.93 -10.53
CA HIS A 352 15.45 17.32 -10.07
C HIS A 352 16.41 18.18 -10.90
N LEU A 353 17.44 17.54 -11.47
CA LEU A 353 18.42 18.19 -12.33
C LEU A 353 17.88 18.30 -13.77
N ASP A 354 17.17 17.29 -14.26
CA ASP A 354 16.56 17.25 -15.60
C ASP A 354 15.06 17.62 -15.57
N ARG A 355 14.77 18.93 -15.65
CA ARG A 355 13.44 19.55 -15.44
C ARG A 355 12.38 19.25 -16.51
N ASP A 356 11.82 18.04 -16.53
CA ASP A 356 10.59 17.75 -17.31
C ASP A 356 9.44 17.29 -16.40
N VAL A 357 8.43 18.15 -16.19
CA VAL A 357 7.33 17.90 -15.24
C VAL A 357 6.06 17.40 -15.95
N LEU A 358 5.53 16.26 -15.50
CA LEU A 358 4.18 15.78 -15.81
C LEU A 358 3.39 15.49 -14.52
N GLU A 359 2.12 15.92 -14.49
CA GLU A 359 1.23 15.87 -13.31
C GLU A 359 0.66 14.45 -13.04
N PRO A 360 0.63 13.99 -11.77
CA PRO A 360 0.06 12.69 -11.41
C PRO A 360 -1.49 12.65 -11.47
N ILE A 361 -2.05 11.47 -11.76
CA ILE A 361 -3.50 11.21 -11.87
C ILE A 361 -3.92 10.08 -10.93
N SER A 362 -5.05 10.24 -10.23
CA SER A 362 -5.55 9.23 -9.29
C SER A 362 -6.00 7.98 -10.04
N LYS A 363 -5.47 6.82 -9.66
CA LYS A 363 -5.86 5.54 -10.29
C LYS A 363 -7.14 4.94 -9.71
N TYR A 364 -7.58 5.34 -8.51
CA TYR A 364 -8.68 4.68 -7.79
C TYR A 364 -9.62 5.66 -7.08
N ASN A 365 -10.74 5.14 -6.59
CA ASN A 365 -11.68 5.90 -5.76
C ASN A 365 -11.30 5.75 -4.28
N ASP A 366 -10.98 6.86 -3.61
CA ASP A 366 -10.63 6.89 -2.18
C ASP A 366 -11.76 7.51 -1.33
N GLY A 367 -12.00 6.99 -0.14
CA GLY A 367 -13.01 7.52 0.77
C GLY A 367 -12.89 6.98 2.19
N ILE A 368 -13.83 7.31 3.06
CA ILE A 368 -13.97 6.68 4.38
C ILE A 368 -15.30 5.97 4.49
N ARG A 369 -15.44 5.10 5.49
CA ARG A 369 -16.74 4.54 5.84
C ARG A 369 -17.64 5.62 6.43
N ILE A 370 -18.82 5.79 5.87
CA ILE A 370 -19.88 6.61 6.45
C ILE A 370 -21.13 5.77 6.68
N PHE A 371 -21.97 6.20 7.62
CA PHE A 371 -23.33 5.71 7.77
C PHE A 371 -24.28 6.68 7.05
N THR A 372 -25.28 6.14 6.36
CA THR A 372 -26.29 6.95 5.65
C THR A 372 -27.63 6.86 6.36
N PRO A 373 -28.43 7.95 6.42
CA PRO A 373 -29.80 7.88 6.91
C PRO A 373 -30.60 6.84 6.13
N TYR A 374 -31.40 6.04 6.86
CA TYR A 374 -32.30 5.09 6.23
C TYR A 374 -33.40 5.83 5.46
N ASP A 375 -33.67 5.35 4.25
CA ASP A 375 -34.65 5.91 3.33
C ASP A 375 -35.36 4.73 2.67
N ALA A 376 -36.64 4.57 2.98
CA ALA A 376 -37.45 3.47 2.48
C ALA A 376 -37.71 3.53 0.96
N SER A 377 -37.44 4.68 0.32
CA SER A 377 -37.55 4.84 -1.13
C SER A 377 -36.34 4.30 -1.90
N VAL A 378 -35.21 4.07 -1.22
CA VAL A 378 -33.98 3.54 -1.83
C VAL A 378 -33.97 2.01 -1.70
N PRO A 379 -34.04 1.23 -2.81
CA PRO A 379 -34.10 -0.23 -2.75
C PRO A 379 -32.94 -0.85 -1.95
N GLY A 380 -31.73 -0.30 -2.09
CA GLY A 380 -30.56 -0.76 -1.35
C GLY A 380 -30.64 -0.58 0.17
N HIS A 381 -31.43 0.39 0.66
CA HIS A 381 -31.70 0.57 2.09
C HIS A 381 -32.69 -0.49 2.58
N VAL A 382 -33.75 -0.74 1.80
CA VAL A 382 -34.77 -1.75 2.12
C VAL A 382 -34.15 -3.15 2.23
N GLU A 383 -33.24 -3.50 1.31
CA GLU A 383 -32.48 -4.76 1.35
C GLU A 383 -31.61 -4.92 2.61
N ARG A 384 -31.23 -3.81 3.26
CA ARG A 384 -30.32 -3.76 4.42
C ARG A 384 -31.03 -3.31 5.69
N LYS A 385 -32.37 -3.37 5.72
CA LYS A 385 -33.18 -2.92 6.85
C LYS A 385 -32.81 -3.64 8.16
N ASP A 386 -32.34 -4.89 8.07
CA ASP A 386 -31.83 -5.70 9.17
C ASP A 386 -30.51 -5.18 9.76
N LYS A 387 -29.76 -4.36 9.01
CA LYS A 387 -28.50 -3.72 9.43
C LYS A 387 -28.70 -2.31 10.01
N ASN A 388 -29.94 -1.86 10.12
CA ASN A 388 -30.27 -0.55 10.69
C ASN A 388 -29.94 -0.51 12.19
N PHE A 389 -29.38 0.61 12.63
CA PHE A 389 -29.18 0.90 14.03
C PHE A 389 -29.48 2.37 14.31
N MET A 390 -29.87 2.67 15.54
CA MET A 390 -30.18 4.04 15.95
C MET A 390 -28.90 4.79 16.25
N LEU A 391 -28.60 5.82 15.45
CA LEU A 391 -27.53 6.77 15.75
C LEU A 391 -27.91 7.62 16.97
N ALA A 392 -26.90 8.14 17.66
CA ALA A 392 -27.12 8.94 18.87
C ALA A 392 -27.90 10.25 18.59
N CYS A 393 -27.90 10.73 17.36
CA CYS A 393 -28.48 11.99 16.90
C CYS A 393 -29.85 11.87 16.23
N TYR A 394 -30.25 10.68 15.75
CA TYR A 394 -31.52 10.48 15.04
C TYR A 394 -32.59 9.85 15.95
N PRO A 395 -33.86 10.26 15.81
CA PRO A 395 -34.98 9.78 16.61
C PRO A 395 -35.29 8.31 16.35
#